data_AF-A0A9E6WBF4-F1
#
_entry.id   AF-A0A9E6WBF4-F1
#
_cell.length_a   1.000
_cell.length_b   1.000
_cell.length_c   1.000
_cell.angle_alpha   90.00
_cell.angle_beta   90.00
_cell.angle_gamma   90.00
#
_symmetry.space_group_name_H-M   'P 1'
#
loop_
_entity.id
_entity.type
_entity.pdbx_description
1 polymer ?
#
loop_
_entity_poly.entity_id
_entity_poly.type
_entity_poly.pdbx_seq_one_letter_code
_entity_poly.pdbx_strand_id
1 'polypeptide(L)'
;MGSNLKRDQIPPQQAEYWRRNFAEEQKNIFNLSVPQILLQKETYKKLAGENENRLRIYLGLETEMADGKYVLCAYAVSAFLLGSGDVYVDYETPVYKLGAVNENYSDRSKLVIESIRSYRKWRLGELDSDSETAVFRKYIFPNAYLLTKYELHEIFNVQAKLEAQIEFGVTKTMNILISPEVKENRAFDDESDVFDYAGQCPPICDDGSIYNS
;
A
#
# COMPACT_ATOMS: atom_id res chain seq x y z
N MET A 1 1.93 33.10 5.13
CA MET A 1 2.42 32.71 3.80
C MET A 1 1.72 31.41 3.46
N GLY A 2 0.69 31.44 2.62
CA GLY A 2 0.05 30.22 2.15
C GLY A 2 0.92 29.64 1.06
N SER A 3 1.65 28.55 1.35
CA SER A 3 2.21 27.75 0.28
C SER A 3 1.03 27.19 -0.52
N ASN A 4 1.03 27.44 -1.84
CA ASN A 4 0.09 26.76 -2.72
C ASN A 4 0.50 25.28 -2.76
N LEU A 5 -0.08 24.49 -1.86
CA LEU A 5 0.10 23.05 -1.83
C LEU A 5 -0.40 22.47 -3.15
N LYS A 6 0.32 21.47 -3.68
CA LYS A 6 -0.18 20.67 -4.80
C LYS A 6 -1.44 19.93 -4.35
N ARG A 7 -2.27 19.52 -5.31
CA ARG A 7 -3.48 18.75 -5.02
C ARG A 7 -3.11 17.48 -4.23
N ASP A 8 -3.80 17.26 -3.11
CA ASP A 8 -3.61 16.11 -2.20
C ASP A 8 -2.21 16.02 -1.52
N GLN A 9 -1.40 17.09 -1.63
CA GLN A 9 -0.19 17.26 -0.84
C GLN A 9 -0.53 17.52 0.62
N ILE A 10 0.02 16.70 1.50
CA ILE A 10 -0.17 16.84 2.94
C ILE A 10 0.71 18.01 3.41
N PRO A 11 0.18 18.94 4.23
CA PRO A 11 0.99 19.97 4.87
C PRO A 11 2.18 19.37 5.62
N PRO A 12 3.40 19.95 5.53
CA PRO A 12 4.61 19.37 6.13
C PRO A 12 4.47 19.03 7.63
N GLN A 13 3.84 19.90 8.41
CA GLN A 13 3.58 19.67 9.84
C GLN A 13 2.67 18.47 10.10
N GLN A 14 1.69 18.25 9.21
CA GLN A 14 0.79 17.10 9.31
C GLN A 14 1.51 15.82 8.89
N ALA A 15 2.35 15.86 7.86
CA ALA A 15 3.18 14.74 7.46
C ALA A 15 4.19 14.34 8.56
N GLU A 16 4.83 15.30 9.23
CA GLU A 16 5.69 15.06 10.39
C GLU A 16 4.93 14.38 11.52
N TYR A 17 3.73 14.88 11.86
CA TYR A 17 2.87 14.25 12.86
C TYR A 17 2.51 12.81 12.50
N TRP A 18 2.23 12.54 11.22
CA TRP A 18 1.90 11.19 10.77
C TRP A 18 3.10 10.25 10.87
N ARG A 19 4.29 10.66 10.43
CA ARG A 19 5.52 9.85 10.55
C ARG A 19 5.86 9.57 12.00
N ARG A 20 5.75 10.58 12.88
CA ARG A 20 6.03 10.43 14.30
C ARG A 20 5.05 9.47 14.98
N ASN A 21 3.76 9.66 14.76
CA ASN A 21 2.74 8.78 15.33
C ASN A 21 2.90 7.35 14.80
N PHE A 22 3.14 7.17 13.50
CA PHE A 22 3.36 5.84 12.94
C PHE A 22 4.60 5.16 13.54
N ALA A 23 5.71 5.88 13.73
CA ALA A 23 6.91 5.32 14.35
C ALA A 23 6.73 4.96 15.84
N GLU A 24 5.95 5.76 16.58
CA GLU A 24 5.57 5.46 17.97
C GLU A 24 4.60 4.27 18.03
N GLU A 25 3.66 4.18 17.09
CA GLU A 25 2.75 3.05 16.93
C GLU A 25 3.48 1.79 16.50
N GLN A 26 4.44 1.84 15.57
CA GLN A 26 5.21 0.68 15.09
C GLN A 26 5.92 -0.07 16.22
N LYS A 27 6.32 0.64 17.29
CA LYS A 27 6.88 0.02 18.51
C LYS A 27 5.86 -0.79 19.31
N ASN A 28 4.58 -0.42 19.21
CA ASN A 28 3.46 -1.00 19.94
C ASN A 28 2.50 -1.82 19.05
N ILE A 29 2.68 -1.82 17.73
CA ILE A 29 1.85 -2.54 16.76
C ILE A 29 2.11 -4.05 16.88
N PHE A 30 1.00 -4.78 16.84
CA PHE A 30 0.75 -6.18 17.17
C PHE A 30 1.57 -7.20 16.37
N ASN A 31 2.88 -7.25 16.61
CA ASN A 31 3.77 -8.27 16.09
C ASN A 31 3.95 -8.24 14.55
N LEU A 32 3.98 -7.04 13.95
CA LEU A 32 4.16 -6.85 12.50
C LEU A 32 5.44 -6.07 12.20
N SER A 33 6.24 -6.59 11.28
CA SER A 33 7.38 -5.91 10.66
C SER A 33 6.94 -5.34 9.32
N VAL A 34 7.20 -4.05 9.09
CA VAL A 34 6.84 -3.36 7.84
C VAL A 34 8.15 -3.02 7.11
N PRO A 35 8.53 -3.80 6.08
CA PRO A 35 9.66 -3.45 5.24
C PRO A 35 9.30 -2.26 4.32
N GLN A 36 10.31 -1.69 3.67
CA GLN A 36 10.09 -0.64 2.69
C GLN A 36 9.33 -1.20 1.48
N ILE A 37 8.24 -0.51 1.12
CA ILE A 37 7.42 -0.83 -0.04
C ILE A 37 7.70 0.25 -1.09
N LEU A 38 8.40 -0.13 -2.17
CA LEU A 38 8.72 0.78 -3.26
C LEU A 38 7.93 0.43 -4.51
N LEU A 39 7.38 1.45 -5.17
CA LEU A 39 6.77 1.33 -6.49
C LEU A 39 7.72 1.96 -7.51
N GLN A 40 8.29 1.12 -8.37
CA GLN A 40 9.17 1.58 -9.45
C GLN A 40 8.35 2.04 -10.66
N LYS A 41 8.83 3.09 -11.33
CA LYS A 41 8.20 3.66 -12.54
C LYS A 41 8.04 2.62 -13.65
N GLU A 42 8.99 1.71 -13.80
CA GLU A 42 8.91 0.63 -14.78
C GLU A 42 7.78 -0.33 -14.47
N THR A 43 7.60 -0.72 -13.20
CA THR A 43 6.49 -1.55 -12.74
C THR A 43 5.16 -0.86 -12.98
N TYR A 44 5.06 0.43 -12.65
CA TYR A 44 3.88 1.23 -12.94
C TYR A 44 3.56 1.24 -14.44
N LYS A 45 4.54 1.48 -15.31
CA LYS A 45 4.33 1.45 -16.77
C LYS A 45 3.86 0.09 -17.28
N LYS A 46 4.41 -1.00 -16.75
CA LYS A 46 4.01 -2.37 -17.11
C LYS A 46 2.59 -2.70 -16.64
N LEU A 47 2.20 -2.24 -15.46
CA LEU A 47 0.86 -2.47 -14.88
C LEU A 47 -0.22 -1.56 -15.49
N ALA A 48 0.11 -0.31 -15.77
CA ALA A 48 -0.77 0.58 -16.51
C ALA A 48 -1.02 0.00 -17.91
N GLY A 49 0.04 -0.41 -18.61
CA GLY A 49 -0.05 -0.88 -20.00
C GLY A 49 -0.34 0.28 -20.95
N GLU A 50 -0.89 -0.02 -22.13
CA GLU A 50 -1.35 1.01 -23.09
C GLU A 50 -2.65 1.67 -22.64
N ASN A 51 -3.45 0.96 -21.86
CA ASN A 51 -4.70 1.46 -21.30
C ASN A 51 -4.44 2.25 -20.02
N GLU A 52 -5.27 3.24 -19.75
CA GLU A 52 -5.14 4.13 -18.60
C GLU A 52 -5.59 3.45 -17.28
N ASN A 53 -5.10 2.25 -16.98
CA ASN A 53 -5.55 1.44 -15.85
C ASN A 53 -5.20 2.06 -14.49
N ARG A 54 -6.02 1.75 -13.47
CA ARG A 54 -5.72 2.06 -12.06
C ARG A 54 -4.75 1.02 -11.51
N LEU A 55 -4.01 1.40 -10.48
CA LEU A 55 -3.12 0.50 -9.77
C LEU A 55 -3.76 0.09 -8.45
N ARG A 56 -3.86 -1.20 -8.19
CA ARG A 56 -4.28 -1.72 -6.87
C ARG A 56 -3.09 -2.34 -6.16
N ILE A 57 -2.98 -2.06 -4.87
CA ILE A 57 -1.93 -2.60 -4.00
C ILE A 57 -2.60 -3.44 -2.92
N TYR A 58 -2.41 -4.75 -3.00
CA TYR A 58 -2.85 -5.71 -1.99
C TYR A 58 -1.79 -5.86 -0.90
N LEU A 59 -2.23 -5.93 0.36
CA LEU A 59 -1.36 -6.27 1.47
C LEU A 59 -1.37 -7.78 1.72
N GLY A 60 -0.19 -8.33 1.96
CA GLY A 60 0.07 -9.74 2.23
C GLY A 60 1.03 -9.93 3.39
N LEU A 61 1.23 -11.19 3.80
CA LEU A 61 2.30 -11.56 4.73
C LEU A 61 3.31 -12.48 4.05
N GLU A 62 4.58 -12.31 4.37
CA GLU A 62 5.59 -13.32 4.03
C GLU A 62 5.31 -14.64 4.75
N THR A 63 5.77 -15.73 4.14
CA THR A 63 5.67 -17.07 4.75
C THR A 63 6.56 -17.22 5.96
N GLU A 64 7.67 -16.48 6.01
CA GLU A 64 8.64 -16.52 7.10
C GLU A 64 8.44 -15.32 8.03
N MET A 65 8.42 -15.59 9.33
CA MET A 65 8.47 -14.56 10.36
C MET A 65 9.92 -14.09 10.55
N ALA A 66 10.10 -12.79 10.79
CA ALA A 66 11.37 -12.22 11.19
C ALA A 66 11.30 -11.81 12.66
N ASP A 67 12.22 -12.32 13.48
CA ASP A 67 12.29 -12.01 14.92
C ASP A 67 10.97 -12.25 15.69
N GLY A 68 10.24 -13.31 15.32
CA GLY A 68 8.95 -13.66 15.90
C GLY A 68 7.78 -12.77 15.45
N LYS A 69 8.02 -11.80 14.56
CA LYS A 69 7.02 -10.91 13.96
C LYS A 69 6.64 -11.37 12.56
N TYR A 70 5.36 -11.21 12.21
CA TYR A 70 4.91 -11.34 10.83
C TYR A 70 5.54 -10.25 9.97
N VAL A 71 5.94 -10.56 8.74
CA VAL A 71 6.51 -9.57 7.83
C VAL A 71 5.47 -9.18 6.79
N LEU A 72 5.13 -7.89 6.72
CA LEU A 72 4.22 -7.35 5.73
C LEU A 72 4.89 -7.37 4.35
N CYS A 73 4.13 -7.74 3.33
CA CYS A 73 4.52 -7.54 1.94
C CYS A 73 3.36 -6.92 1.16
N ALA A 74 3.65 -6.35 -0.01
CA ALA A 74 2.65 -5.72 -0.85
C ALA A 74 2.76 -6.19 -2.29
N TYR A 75 1.60 -6.34 -2.96
CA TYR A 75 1.51 -6.77 -4.34
C TYR A 75 0.74 -5.75 -5.16
N ALA A 76 1.35 -5.27 -6.23
CA ALA A 76 0.73 -4.37 -7.18
C ALA A 76 0.11 -5.14 -8.36
N VAL A 77 -1.14 -4.82 -8.67
CA VAL A 77 -1.95 -5.43 -9.73
C VAL A 77 -2.64 -4.33 -10.54
N SER A 78 -2.84 -4.60 -11.83
CA SER A 78 -3.60 -3.70 -12.71
C SER A 78 -5.10 -3.84 -12.48
N ALA A 79 -5.80 -2.71 -12.36
CA ALA A 79 -7.26 -2.65 -12.24
C ALA A 79 -7.83 -1.84 -13.41
N PHE A 80 -8.75 -2.44 -14.19
CA PHE A 80 -9.27 -1.86 -15.42
C PHE A 80 -10.24 -0.68 -15.18
N LEU A 81 -10.29 0.27 -16.13
CA LEU A 81 -11.01 1.55 -15.97
C LEU A 81 -12.31 1.69 -16.80
N LEU A 82 -12.56 0.84 -17.81
CA LEU A 82 -13.71 1.06 -18.72
C LEU A 82 -14.99 0.36 -18.25
N GLY A 83 -16.00 1.15 -17.88
CA GLY A 83 -17.40 0.82 -18.23
C GLY A 83 -18.45 0.71 -17.14
N SER A 84 -18.12 0.74 -15.85
CA SER A 84 -19.14 0.73 -14.79
C SER A 84 -18.76 1.66 -13.65
N GLY A 85 -19.74 2.39 -13.12
CA GLY A 85 -19.60 3.10 -11.85
C GLY A 85 -19.32 2.17 -10.66
N ASP A 86 -19.30 0.86 -10.91
CA ASP A 86 -18.85 -0.18 -10.01
C ASP A 86 -17.36 -0.45 -10.23
N VAL A 87 -16.65 -0.45 -9.12
CA VAL A 87 -15.26 -0.84 -9.05
C VAL A 87 -15.21 -2.40 -9.19
N TYR A 88 -14.03 -2.96 -9.50
CA TYR A 88 -13.64 -4.38 -9.30
C TYR A 88 -13.92 -5.39 -10.42
N VAL A 89 -12.87 -5.67 -11.21
CA VAL A 89 -12.31 -7.04 -11.35
C VAL A 89 -10.80 -6.87 -11.61
N ASP A 90 -9.96 -7.62 -10.90
CA ASP A 90 -8.54 -7.72 -11.26
C ASP A 90 -8.43 -8.69 -12.45
N TYR A 91 -8.05 -8.17 -13.61
CA TYR A 91 -7.76 -9.02 -14.76
C TYR A 91 -6.34 -9.53 -14.59
N GLU A 92 -6.15 -10.85 -14.54
CA GLU A 92 -4.83 -11.49 -14.51
C GLU A 92 -4.00 -11.00 -15.71
N THR A 93 -3.16 -10.00 -15.50
CA THR A 93 -2.40 -9.32 -16.56
C THR A 93 -0.92 -9.30 -16.20
N PRO A 94 -0.50 -8.56 -15.17
CA PRO A 94 0.64 -9.00 -14.36
C PRO A 94 0.50 -8.65 -12.86
N VAL A 95 1.22 -9.39 -12.01
CA VAL A 95 1.35 -9.13 -10.57
C VAL A 95 2.81 -8.85 -10.24
N TYR A 96 3.07 -7.81 -9.46
CA TYR A 96 4.40 -7.50 -8.96
C TYR A 96 4.44 -7.44 -7.44
N LYS A 97 5.38 -8.16 -6.83
CA LYS A 97 5.71 -7.98 -5.42
C LYS A 97 6.55 -6.71 -5.27
N LEU A 98 6.13 -5.83 -4.38
CA LEU A 98 6.80 -4.56 -4.10
C LEU A 98 7.82 -4.74 -2.98
N GLY A 99 9.02 -4.21 -3.20
CA GLY A 99 10.15 -4.29 -2.26
C GLY A 99 11.27 -3.34 -2.70
N ALA A 100 12.52 -3.66 -2.38
CA ALA A 100 13.67 -2.89 -2.89
C ALA A 100 13.78 -2.96 -4.42
N VAL A 101 13.42 -4.11 -5.00
CA VAL A 101 13.27 -4.32 -6.44
C VAL A 101 11.93 -4.98 -6.68
N ASN A 102 11.18 -4.50 -7.67
CA ASN A 102 9.86 -5.05 -7.94
C ASN A 102 9.97 -6.33 -8.75
N GLU A 103 9.52 -7.44 -8.17
CA GLU A 103 9.64 -8.77 -8.75
C GLU A 103 8.33 -9.18 -9.41
N ASN A 104 8.42 -9.76 -10.61
CA ASN A 104 7.24 -10.28 -11.30
C ASN A 104 6.79 -11.60 -10.64
N TYR A 105 5.59 -11.59 -10.08
CA TYR A 105 4.93 -12.72 -9.41
C TYR A 105 3.74 -13.26 -10.21
N SER A 106 3.60 -12.90 -11.48
CA SER A 106 2.46 -13.31 -12.33
C SER A 106 2.34 -14.84 -12.44
N ASP A 107 3.47 -15.56 -12.51
CA ASP A 107 3.50 -17.03 -12.56
C ASP A 107 3.35 -17.70 -11.18
N ARG A 108 3.26 -16.90 -10.11
CA ARG A 108 3.21 -17.34 -8.71
C ARG A 108 1.91 -16.91 -8.02
N SER A 109 0.82 -16.78 -8.79
CA SER A 109 -0.48 -16.31 -8.31
C SER A 109 -0.98 -17.04 -7.06
N LYS A 110 -0.76 -18.36 -6.95
CA LYS A 110 -1.11 -19.14 -5.75
C LYS A 110 -0.43 -18.64 -4.48
N LEU A 111 0.88 -18.37 -4.55
CA LEU A 111 1.64 -17.83 -3.41
C LEU A 111 1.15 -16.43 -3.03
N VAL A 112 0.82 -15.60 -4.03
CA VAL A 112 0.25 -14.27 -3.81
C VAL A 112 -1.09 -14.37 -3.08
N ILE A 113 -1.99 -15.24 -3.54
CA ILE A 113 -3.31 -15.46 -2.93
C ILE A 113 -3.16 -15.97 -1.48
N GLU A 114 -2.28 -16.94 -1.24
CA GLU A 114 -2.02 -17.46 0.11
C GLU A 114 -1.44 -16.40 1.05
N SER A 115 -0.54 -15.56 0.54
CA SER A 115 0.04 -14.44 1.28
C SER A 115 -1.01 -13.40 1.68
N ILE A 116 -1.89 -13.02 0.74
CA ILE A 116 -3.01 -12.09 0.98
C ILE A 116 -4.02 -12.70 1.95
N ARG A 117 -4.35 -14.00 1.82
CA ARG A 117 -5.24 -14.70 2.76
C ARG A 117 -4.66 -14.74 4.17
N SER A 118 -3.36 -14.96 4.31
CA SER A 118 -2.66 -14.96 5.61
C SER A 118 -2.76 -13.59 6.26
N TYR A 119 -2.56 -12.51 5.51
CA TYR A 119 -2.76 -11.15 6.00
C TYR A 119 -4.18 -10.90 6.52
N ARG A 120 -5.20 -11.42 5.82
CA ARG A 120 -6.60 -11.32 6.27
C ARG A 120 -6.84 -12.06 7.57
N LYS A 121 -6.34 -13.28 7.69
CA LYS A 121 -6.46 -14.05 8.94
C LYS A 121 -5.78 -13.31 10.10
N TRP A 122 -4.61 -12.71 9.85
CA TRP A 122 -3.91 -11.89 10.83
C TRP A 122 -4.71 -10.65 11.21
N ARG A 123 -5.32 -9.98 10.23
CA ARG A 123 -6.21 -8.82 10.42
C ARG A 123 -7.49 -9.17 11.18
N LEU A 124 -8.04 -10.36 10.97
CA LEU A 124 -9.21 -10.87 11.70
C LEU A 124 -8.86 -11.36 13.10
N GLY A 125 -7.56 -11.50 13.40
CA GLY A 125 -7.06 -11.98 14.68
C GLY A 125 -7.06 -13.50 14.83
N GLU A 126 -7.18 -14.25 13.73
CA GLU A 126 -7.22 -15.71 13.73
C GLU A 126 -5.84 -16.35 13.88
N LEU A 127 -4.78 -15.68 13.42
CA LEU A 127 -3.41 -16.20 13.46
C LEU A 127 -2.75 -16.08 14.84
N ASP A 128 -3.19 -15.13 15.68
CA ASP A 128 -2.72 -14.94 17.06
C ASP A 128 -3.90 -14.62 17.99
N SER A 129 -4.83 -15.57 18.16
CA SER A 129 -6.06 -15.36 18.94
C SER A 129 -5.82 -14.95 20.39
N ASP A 130 -4.63 -15.23 20.92
CA ASP A 130 -4.25 -14.96 22.31
C ASP A 130 -3.88 -13.49 22.56
N SER A 131 -3.72 -12.68 21.51
CA SER A 131 -3.45 -11.26 21.62
C SER A 131 -4.76 -10.48 21.81
N GLU A 132 -4.92 -9.80 22.96
CA GLU A 132 -6.11 -8.98 23.29
C GLU A 132 -6.45 -7.93 22.20
N THR A 133 -5.43 -7.54 21.45
CA THR A 133 -5.51 -6.51 20.42
C THR A 133 -5.85 -7.03 19.03
N ALA A 134 -5.88 -8.34 18.84
CA ALA A 134 -6.17 -8.99 17.57
C ALA A 134 -7.54 -8.58 17.00
N VAL A 135 -8.53 -8.37 17.87
CA VAL A 135 -9.91 -7.99 17.51
C VAL A 135 -10.00 -6.60 16.86
N PHE A 136 -9.07 -5.70 17.17
CA PHE A 136 -9.08 -4.32 16.67
C PHE A 136 -8.38 -4.14 15.32
N ARG A 137 -7.54 -5.10 14.90
CA ARG A 137 -6.76 -5.04 13.65
C ARG A 137 -7.65 -4.82 12.43
N LYS A 138 -8.85 -5.40 12.40
CA LYS A 138 -9.83 -5.25 11.29
C LYS A 138 -10.29 -3.83 11.02
N TYR A 139 -10.26 -2.94 12.02
CA TYR A 139 -10.69 -1.55 11.89
C TYR A 139 -9.56 -0.60 11.47
N ILE A 140 -8.32 -1.06 11.60
CA ILE A 140 -7.12 -0.25 11.38
C ILE A 140 -6.55 -0.54 9.99
N PHE A 141 -6.42 -1.82 9.64
CA PHE A 141 -5.75 -2.24 8.42
C PHE A 141 -6.74 -2.49 7.27
N PRO A 142 -6.62 -1.82 6.11
CA PRO A 142 -7.38 -2.17 4.92
C PRO A 142 -6.76 -3.39 4.20
N ASN A 143 -7.55 -4.07 3.37
CA ASN A 143 -7.07 -5.22 2.58
C ASN A 143 -6.18 -4.78 1.41
N ALA A 144 -6.57 -3.67 0.79
CA ALA A 144 -5.94 -3.15 -0.42
C ALA A 144 -6.15 -1.65 -0.50
N TYR A 145 -5.32 -1.03 -1.33
CA TYR A 145 -5.42 0.38 -1.68
C TYR A 145 -5.55 0.54 -3.18
N LEU A 146 -6.36 1.51 -3.58
CA LEU A 146 -6.54 1.87 -4.97
C LEU A 146 -5.86 3.21 -5.22
N LEU A 147 -4.84 3.20 -6.06
CA LEU A 147 -4.16 4.41 -6.52
C LEU A 147 -4.67 4.75 -7.91
N THR A 148 -5.07 6.00 -8.11
CA THR A 148 -5.56 6.44 -9.40
C THR A 148 -4.40 6.80 -10.33
N LYS A 149 -4.67 6.74 -11.63
CA LYS A 149 -3.69 7.04 -12.66
C LYS A 149 -3.14 8.47 -12.57
N TYR A 150 -4.00 9.44 -12.28
CA TYR A 150 -3.61 10.86 -12.26
C TYR A 150 -2.54 11.13 -11.19
N GLU A 151 -2.62 10.41 -10.08
CA GLU A 151 -1.77 10.59 -8.90
C GLU A 151 -0.38 9.98 -9.12
N LEU A 152 -0.30 8.76 -9.67
CA LEU A 152 0.97 8.15 -10.03
C LEU A 152 1.63 8.83 -11.24
N HIS A 153 0.82 9.39 -12.15
CA HIS A 153 1.32 10.19 -13.27
C HIS A 153 2.00 11.48 -12.77
N GLU A 154 1.46 12.12 -11.74
CA GLU A 154 2.09 13.30 -11.13
C GLU A 154 3.49 12.97 -10.59
N ILE A 155 3.64 11.87 -9.85
CA ILE A 155 4.92 11.47 -9.26
C ILE A 155 5.93 11.05 -10.34
N PHE A 156 5.55 10.14 -11.25
CA PHE A 156 6.51 9.54 -12.17
C PHE A 156 6.78 10.38 -13.43
N ASN A 157 5.78 11.11 -13.93
CA ASN A 157 5.91 11.83 -15.19
C ASN A 157 6.09 13.33 -14.98
N VAL A 158 5.35 13.96 -14.05
CA VAL A 158 5.46 15.40 -13.81
C VAL A 158 6.68 15.73 -12.95
N GLN A 159 6.90 14.98 -11.86
CA GLN A 159 8.05 15.16 -10.98
C GLN A 159 9.31 14.41 -11.45
N ALA A 160 9.20 13.67 -12.57
CA ALA A 160 10.28 12.90 -13.21
C ALA A 160 11.04 11.94 -12.27
N LYS A 161 10.36 11.39 -11.25
CA LYS A 161 10.96 10.43 -10.32
C LYS A 161 10.92 9.01 -10.89
N LEU A 162 11.85 8.18 -10.43
CA LEU A 162 11.98 6.78 -10.87
C LEU A 162 11.27 5.80 -9.91
N GLU A 163 11.09 6.18 -8.65
CA GLU A 163 10.55 5.34 -7.61
C GLU A 163 9.67 6.17 -6.68
N ALA A 164 8.63 5.55 -6.14
CA ALA A 164 7.75 6.12 -5.13
C ALA A 164 7.74 5.21 -3.92
N GLN A 165 8.03 5.75 -2.74
CA GLN A 165 7.98 5.02 -1.49
C GLN A 165 6.56 5.10 -0.91
N ILE A 166 6.02 3.94 -0.54
CA ILE A 166 4.69 3.78 0.03
C ILE A 166 4.88 3.51 1.52
N GLU A 167 4.44 4.46 2.32
CA GLU A 167 4.47 4.38 3.78
C GLU A 167 3.04 4.47 4.32
N PHE A 168 2.87 4.12 5.58
CA PHE A 168 1.57 4.16 6.25
C PHE A 168 1.48 5.36 7.22
N GLY A 169 0.30 5.97 7.27
CA GLY A 169 -0.06 7.02 8.22
C GLY A 169 -0.83 6.51 9.45
N VAL A 170 -1.37 7.45 10.25
CA VAL A 170 -1.91 7.25 11.62
C VAL A 170 -3.08 6.25 11.73
N THR A 171 -3.11 5.50 12.84
CA THR A 171 -4.02 4.37 13.19
C THR A 171 -5.54 4.49 13.04
N LYS A 172 -6.19 5.66 13.03
CA LYS A 172 -7.67 5.70 12.93
C LYS A 172 -8.20 5.67 11.50
N THR A 173 -7.33 5.99 10.55
CA THR A 173 -7.54 5.89 9.11
C THR A 173 -6.16 5.64 8.52
N MET A 174 -5.80 4.38 8.29
CA MET A 174 -4.49 4.07 7.70
C MET A 174 -4.42 4.58 6.27
N ASN A 175 -3.99 5.82 6.17
CA ASN A 175 -3.74 6.52 4.92
C ASN A 175 -2.40 6.07 4.36
N ILE A 176 -2.24 6.10 3.04
CA ILE A 176 -0.92 5.84 2.44
C ILE A 176 -0.23 7.17 2.29
N LEU A 177 0.96 7.26 2.86
CA LEU A 177 1.93 8.29 2.55
C LEU A 177 2.73 7.86 1.33
N ILE A 178 2.46 8.48 0.18
CA ILE A 178 3.28 8.28 -1.01
C ILE A 178 4.29 9.40 -1.09
N SER A 179 5.55 9.01 -1.17
CA SER A 179 6.65 9.95 -1.25
C SER A 179 7.46 9.77 -2.54
N PRO A 180 7.82 10.87 -3.22
CA PRO A 180 8.54 10.85 -4.50
C PRO A 180 10.03 10.53 -4.37
N GLU A 181 10.57 10.51 -3.15
CA GLU A 181 11.99 10.25 -2.88
C GLU A 181 12.15 9.05 -1.95
N VAL A 182 12.91 8.06 -2.38
CA VAL A 182 13.18 6.88 -1.56
C VAL A 182 14.23 7.22 -0.51
N LYS A 183 13.91 6.99 0.76
CA LYS A 183 14.82 7.17 1.88
C LYS A 183 14.60 6.06 2.89
N GLU A 184 15.68 5.35 3.24
CA GLU A 184 15.57 4.18 4.10
C GLU A 184 15.11 4.52 5.53
N ASN A 185 15.55 5.68 6.03
CA ASN A 185 15.18 6.22 7.33
C ASN A 185 14.91 7.71 7.15
N ARG A 186 13.65 8.06 6.89
CA ARG A 186 13.23 9.46 6.85
C ARG A 186 13.22 10.01 8.26
N ALA A 187 14.02 11.05 8.48
CA ALA A 187 13.98 11.79 9.72
C ALA A 187 12.62 12.52 9.84
N PHE A 188 12.19 12.76 11.08
CA PHE A 188 10.87 13.37 11.33
C PHE A 188 10.76 14.76 10.66
N ASP A 189 11.87 15.48 10.60
CA ASP A 189 12.06 16.81 10.01
C ASP A 189 12.27 16.79 8.48
N ASP A 190 12.09 15.67 7.79
CA ASP A 190 12.25 15.62 6.33
C ASP A 190 11.16 16.43 5.61
N GLU A 191 11.57 17.51 4.95
CA GLU A 191 10.71 18.44 4.20
C GLU A 191 10.22 17.89 2.85
N SER A 192 10.55 16.64 2.48
CA SER A 192 10.10 16.07 1.20
C SER A 192 8.56 16.08 1.08
N ASP A 193 8.06 16.44 -0.11
CA ASP A 193 6.62 16.41 -0.42
C ASP A 193 6.02 15.02 -0.11
N VAL A 194 4.95 14.97 0.68
CA VAL A 194 4.21 13.74 0.99
C VAL A 194 2.78 13.88 0.52
N PHE A 195 2.25 12.83 -0.10
CA PHE A 195 0.92 12.81 -0.68
C PHE A 195 0.06 11.69 -0.07
N ASP A 196 -1.23 11.95 0.08
CA ASP A 196 -2.24 10.95 0.46
C ASP A 196 -3.23 10.73 -0.67
N TYR A 197 -2.82 9.90 -1.62
CA TYR A 197 -3.59 9.58 -2.82
C TYR A 197 -4.45 8.32 -2.67
N ALA A 198 -4.41 7.68 -1.49
CA ALA A 198 -5.01 6.38 -1.33
C ALA A 198 -6.48 6.47 -0.90
N GLY A 199 -7.37 6.11 -1.82
CA GLY A 199 -8.74 5.75 -1.44
C GLY A 199 -8.73 4.41 -0.70
N GLN A 200 -9.31 4.37 0.50
CA GLN A 200 -9.61 3.09 1.16
C GLN A 200 -10.52 2.29 0.24
N CYS A 201 -10.10 1.08 -0.12
CA CYS A 201 -10.94 0.11 -0.79
C CYS A 201 -12.05 -0.32 0.19
N PRO A 202 -13.34 -0.02 -0.04
CA PRO A 202 -14.39 -0.42 0.89
C PRO A 202 -14.48 -1.96 0.95
N PRO A 203 -14.89 -2.54 2.08
CA PRO A 203 -14.93 -3.99 2.26
C PRO A 203 -15.90 -4.73 1.32
N ILE A 204 -16.90 -4.04 0.76
CA ILE A 204 -18.02 -4.61 -0.03
C ILE A 204 -17.66 -4.78 -1.51
N CYS A 205 -16.54 -4.18 -1.88
CA CYS A 205 -16.28 -3.76 -3.22
C CYS A 205 -15.43 -4.88 -3.89
N ASP A 206 -14.66 -5.61 -3.10
CA ASP A 206 -13.63 -6.55 -3.53
C ASP A 206 -14.17 -8.00 -3.77
N ASP A 207 -15.48 -8.24 -3.73
CA ASP A 207 -16.09 -9.60 -3.87
C ASP A 207 -15.81 -10.27 -5.23
N GLY A 208 -15.54 -9.48 -6.27
CA GLY A 208 -15.21 -9.97 -7.62
C GLY A 208 -13.73 -10.26 -7.86
N SER A 209 -12.84 -9.98 -6.91
CA SER A 209 -11.40 -10.23 -7.08
C SER A 209 -11.07 -11.71 -6.84
N ILE A 210 -10.25 -12.30 -7.72
CA ILE A 210 -9.67 -13.64 -7.50
C ILE A 210 -8.74 -13.67 -6.28
N TYR A 211 -8.18 -12.51 -5.90
CA TYR A 211 -7.38 -12.34 -4.69
C TYR A 211 -8.25 -12.24 -3.42
N ASN A 212 -9.58 -12.25 -3.59
CA ASN A 212 -10.55 -12.22 -2.50
C ASN A 212 -11.12 -13.57 -2.08
N SER A 213 -11.22 -14.50 -3.02
CA SER A 213 -11.65 -15.88 -2.80
C SER A 213 -10.59 -16.73 -2.10
#